data_AF-A0A084TJL0-F1
#
_entry.id   AF-A0A084TJL0-F1
#
_cell.length_a   1.000
_cell.length_b   1.000
_cell.length_c   1.000
_cell.angle_alpha   90.00
_cell.angle_beta   90.00
_cell.angle_gamma   90.00
#
_symmetry.space_group_name_H-M   'P 1'
#
loop_
_entity.id
_entity.type
_entity.pdbx_description
1 polymer ?
#
loop_
_entity_poly.entity_id
_entity_poly.type
_entity_poly.pdbx_seq_one_letter_code
_entity_poly.pdbx_strand_id
1 'polypeptide(L)'
;MPAVNANGANTVYVRFLPTEIGSAMGAIAIQNALTTNVDVTLIGNGLPVTHNYVTFNQQPLAFGSGYSQSAVQTFNLPSDLSNIAQIKMFLQIDCPSSGCDDWDRFANVKVKDVESGNWYEIGRYITPYWTGTQQLDRGLEFDVTDFKSLLTGAVELRIYIENWTDKADLITVDFDYIEGTPDYPYYAVSEVLGYHINSIDGVPYGVPHSFDLDKSVSIPANAESTHLRTVISGWGHATPADGSRPCAEWCYRTHNVLINGSGMFSHYMGPLGCAANPVSNQNPGNWQPDRAGWCPGMAVPARIDAFGSSMAGSAFTFAYDFEDWTNDGNNGGAFYATSTYVVVKSTTPITKPTVAD
;
A
#
# COMPACT_ATOMS: atom_id res chain seq x y z
N MET A 1 -44.98 6.72 61.90
CA MET A 1 -44.82 5.65 60.88
C MET A 1 -43.32 5.42 60.73
N PRO A 2 -42.82 4.18 60.89
CA PRO A 2 -41.39 3.92 60.80
C PRO A 2 -40.93 4.17 59.36
N ALA A 3 -39.78 4.81 59.21
CA ALA A 3 -39.14 5.03 57.93
C ALA A 3 -38.96 3.66 57.24
N VAL A 4 -39.61 3.49 56.09
CA VAL A 4 -39.40 2.34 55.21
C VAL A 4 -37.91 2.32 54.88
N ASN A 5 -37.26 1.19 55.15
CA ASN A 5 -35.84 0.94 54.91
C ASN A 5 -35.39 1.51 53.55
N ALA A 6 -34.60 2.59 53.58
CA ALA A 6 -34.01 3.21 52.39
C ALA A 6 -32.75 2.47 51.89
N ASN A 7 -32.55 1.22 52.32
CA ASN A 7 -31.36 0.41 52.04
C ASN A 7 -31.56 -0.52 50.83
N GLY A 8 -32.08 0.02 49.73
CA GLY A 8 -32.17 -0.69 48.46
C GLY A 8 -30.94 -0.44 47.59
N ALA A 9 -30.30 -1.49 47.09
CA ALA A 9 -29.26 -1.37 46.07
C ALA A 9 -29.93 -1.24 44.68
N ASN A 10 -29.50 -0.24 43.90
CA ASN A 10 -29.94 -0.05 42.52
C ASN A 10 -28.72 -0.09 41.61
N THR A 11 -28.77 -0.92 40.56
CA THR A 11 -27.73 -0.97 39.54
C THR A 11 -28.00 0.08 38.48
N VAL A 12 -27.02 0.92 38.19
CA VAL A 12 -27.06 1.92 37.12
C VAL A 12 -26.13 1.45 35.99
N TYR A 13 -26.66 1.37 34.77
CA TYR A 13 -25.87 1.09 33.58
C TYR A 13 -25.56 2.41 32.86
N VAL A 14 -24.28 2.68 32.61
CA VAL A 14 -23.82 3.86 31.90
C VAL A 14 -23.28 3.45 30.54
N ARG A 15 -23.68 4.18 29.50
CA ARG A 15 -23.14 4.05 28.14
C ARG A 15 -22.41 5.35 27.81
N PHE A 16 -21.14 5.23 27.41
CA PHE A 16 -20.29 6.35 27.01
C PHE A 16 -19.90 6.17 25.53
N LEU A 17 -20.23 7.17 24.71
CA LEU A 17 -19.83 7.23 23.30
C LEU A 17 -19.02 8.51 23.11
N PRO A 18 -17.70 8.42 22.91
CA PRO A 18 -16.90 9.54 22.46
C PRO A 18 -17.47 10.12 21.16
N THR A 19 -17.55 11.45 21.07
CA THR A 19 -17.99 12.16 19.85
C THR A 19 -16.82 12.62 18.98
N GLU A 20 -15.60 12.51 19.49
CA GLU A 20 -14.35 12.87 18.83
C GLU A 20 -13.44 11.65 18.76
N ILE A 21 -12.57 11.59 17.75
CA ILE A 21 -11.55 10.53 17.64
C ILE A 21 -10.52 10.70 18.76
N GLY A 22 -10.11 9.58 19.35
CA GLY A 22 -9.08 9.55 20.40
C GLY A 22 -9.64 9.46 21.81
N SER A 23 -8.74 9.64 22.78
CA SER A 23 -9.06 9.45 24.21
C SER A 23 -10.06 10.50 24.67
N ALA A 24 -11.21 10.04 25.15
CA ALA A 24 -12.25 10.86 25.72
C ALA A 24 -12.40 10.52 27.21
N MET A 25 -12.41 11.56 28.03
CA MET A 25 -12.71 11.46 29.46
C MET A 25 -13.98 12.24 29.75
N GLY A 26 -14.86 11.64 30.53
CA GLY A 26 -16.07 12.26 31.05
C GLY A 26 -16.26 11.91 32.52
N ALA A 27 -17.22 12.57 33.16
CA ALA A 27 -17.65 12.20 34.50
C ALA A 27 -19.16 12.31 34.62
N ILE A 28 -19.77 11.35 35.31
CA ILE A 28 -21.15 11.45 35.76
C ILE A 28 -21.14 11.61 37.27
N ALA A 29 -21.69 12.71 37.76
CA ALA A 29 -21.93 12.93 39.17
C ALA A 29 -23.36 12.50 39.53
N ILE A 30 -23.49 11.47 40.37
CA ILE A 30 -24.77 11.00 40.91
C ILE A 30 -24.95 11.64 42.29
N GLN A 31 -25.93 12.52 42.42
CA GLN A 31 -26.14 13.34 43.63
C GLN A 31 -27.49 13.08 44.28
N ASN A 32 -27.54 13.15 45.62
CA ASN A 32 -28.76 13.03 46.40
C ASN A 32 -28.59 13.80 47.72
N ALA A 33 -29.60 14.57 48.11
CA ALA A 33 -29.53 15.45 49.30
C ALA A 33 -29.38 14.71 50.64
N LEU A 34 -29.61 13.39 50.66
CA LEU A 34 -29.62 12.55 51.85
C LEU A 34 -28.46 11.52 51.86
N THR A 35 -27.56 11.53 50.87
CA THR A 35 -26.39 10.64 50.83
C THR A 35 -25.19 11.29 50.13
N THR A 36 -24.03 10.65 50.19
CA THR A 36 -22.82 11.11 49.50
C THR A 36 -22.96 11.00 47.99
N ASN A 37 -22.43 12.00 47.29
CA ASN A 37 -22.32 11.97 45.84
C ASN A 37 -21.40 10.82 45.41
N VAL A 38 -21.70 10.24 44.25
CA VAL A 38 -20.85 9.24 43.60
C VAL A 38 -20.43 9.80 42.25
N ASP A 39 -19.13 9.92 42.04
CA ASP A 39 -18.57 10.31 40.74
C ASP A 39 -18.13 9.06 39.98
N VAL A 40 -18.60 8.93 38.74
CA VAL A 40 -18.22 7.86 37.82
C VAL A 40 -17.36 8.47 36.72
N THR A 41 -16.07 8.17 36.74
CA THR A 41 -15.17 8.50 35.63
C THR A 41 -15.48 7.62 34.42
N LEU A 42 -15.68 8.25 33.27
CA LEU A 42 -15.87 7.59 31.98
C LEU A 42 -14.60 7.76 31.16
N ILE A 43 -14.07 6.65 30.66
CA ILE A 43 -12.90 6.64 29.78
C ILE A 43 -13.30 5.80 28.57
N GLY A 44 -13.05 6.34 27.38
CA GLY A 44 -13.31 5.67 26.12
C GLY A 44 -12.43 6.22 25.03
N ASN A 45 -12.29 5.50 23.94
CA ASN A 45 -11.55 5.94 22.77
C ASN A 45 -12.51 6.05 21.60
N GLY A 46 -12.67 7.24 21.03
CA GLY A 46 -13.45 7.41 19.81
C GLY A 46 -12.67 6.82 18.64
N LEU A 47 -13.33 5.95 17.87
CA LEU A 47 -12.78 5.40 16.64
C LEU A 47 -13.29 6.22 15.45
N PRO A 48 -12.48 6.40 14.40
CA PRO A 48 -12.97 7.02 13.18
C PRO A 48 -14.09 6.18 12.55
N VAL A 49 -15.08 6.85 11.97
CA VAL A 49 -16.07 6.19 11.12
C VAL A 49 -15.35 5.62 9.91
N THR A 50 -15.56 4.34 9.62
CA THR A 50 -14.92 3.66 8.49
C THR A 50 -15.99 3.08 7.59
N HIS A 51 -15.93 3.42 6.31
CA HIS A 51 -16.79 2.86 5.27
C HIS A 51 -16.02 1.83 4.47
N ASN A 52 -16.45 0.57 4.56
CA ASN A 52 -15.82 -0.54 3.86
C ASN A 52 -16.49 -0.82 2.51
N TYR A 53 -15.69 -1.01 1.46
CA TYR A 53 -16.14 -1.34 0.11
C TYR A 53 -15.38 -2.54 -0.42
N VAL A 54 -16.06 -3.68 -0.50
CA VAL A 54 -15.54 -4.90 -1.14
C VAL A 54 -15.56 -4.74 -2.65
N THR A 55 -14.44 -5.02 -3.31
CA THR A 55 -14.29 -4.96 -4.77
C THR A 55 -14.18 -6.37 -5.33
N PHE A 56 -12.97 -6.84 -5.65
CA PHE A 56 -12.76 -8.25 -5.97
C PHE A 56 -13.15 -9.11 -4.78
N ASN A 57 -13.89 -10.19 -5.01
CA ASN A 57 -14.34 -11.10 -3.97
C ASN A 57 -14.14 -12.54 -4.46
N GLN A 58 -13.21 -13.26 -3.83
CA GLN A 58 -12.81 -14.62 -4.22
C GLN A 58 -12.50 -14.73 -5.73
N GLN A 59 -11.89 -13.70 -6.32
CA GLN A 59 -11.55 -13.65 -7.74
C GLN A 59 -10.43 -14.68 -8.02
N PRO A 60 -10.67 -15.73 -8.82
CA PRO A 60 -9.62 -16.67 -9.17
C PRO A 60 -8.64 -16.04 -10.14
N LEU A 61 -7.34 -16.17 -9.84
CA LEU A 61 -6.24 -15.81 -10.73
C LEU A 61 -5.29 -17.01 -10.89
N ALA A 62 -5.09 -17.43 -12.13
CA ALA A 62 -4.24 -18.58 -12.48
C ALA A 62 -3.81 -18.48 -13.95
N PHE A 63 -3.06 -19.45 -14.43
CA PHE A 63 -2.64 -19.59 -15.82
C PHE A 63 -3.18 -20.88 -16.45
N GLY A 64 -3.46 -20.84 -17.75
CA GLY A 64 -3.93 -22.00 -18.51
C GLY A 64 -5.36 -21.84 -19.04
N SER A 65 -5.91 -22.93 -19.57
CA SER A 65 -7.20 -22.89 -20.27
C SER A 65 -8.33 -22.51 -19.31
N GLY A 66 -9.03 -21.41 -19.62
CA GLY A 66 -10.15 -20.91 -18.81
C GLY A 66 -9.75 -20.03 -17.62
N TYR A 67 -8.45 -19.81 -17.39
CA TYR A 67 -7.94 -18.91 -16.36
C TYR A 67 -7.26 -17.68 -16.97
N SER A 68 -7.10 -16.64 -16.15
CA SER A 68 -6.35 -15.45 -16.47
C SER A 68 -5.52 -15.04 -15.25
N GLN A 69 -4.28 -14.63 -15.49
CA GLN A 69 -3.37 -14.07 -14.48
C GLN A 69 -3.84 -12.70 -13.97
N SER A 70 -4.79 -12.07 -14.66
CA SER A 70 -5.39 -10.81 -14.23
C SER A 70 -6.90 -10.76 -14.41
N ALA A 71 -7.54 -9.93 -13.60
CA ALA A 71 -8.94 -9.56 -13.75
C ALA A 71 -9.08 -8.03 -13.74
N VAL A 72 -9.95 -7.52 -14.59
CA VAL A 72 -10.32 -6.10 -14.66
C VAL A 72 -11.82 -5.99 -14.44
N GLN A 73 -12.23 -5.13 -13.51
CA GLN A 73 -13.63 -4.90 -13.18
C GLN A 73 -13.86 -3.44 -12.80
N THR A 74 -15.10 -2.97 -12.93
CA THR A 74 -15.53 -1.63 -12.50
C THR A 74 -16.31 -1.74 -11.20
N PHE A 75 -15.95 -0.91 -10.22
CA PHE A 75 -16.58 -0.85 -8.91
C PHE A 75 -17.10 0.55 -8.61
N ASN A 76 -18.19 0.64 -7.87
CA ASN A 76 -18.74 1.91 -7.41
C ASN A 76 -18.21 2.19 -5.99
N LEU A 77 -17.27 3.12 -5.91
CA LEU A 77 -16.65 3.64 -4.69
C LEU A 77 -17.30 4.99 -4.31
N PRO A 78 -17.14 5.48 -3.07
CA PRO A 78 -17.79 6.71 -2.65
C PRO A 78 -17.36 7.92 -3.50
N SER A 79 -18.34 8.76 -3.85
CA SER A 79 -18.13 9.95 -4.67
C SER A 79 -17.77 11.20 -3.87
N ASP A 80 -18.19 11.25 -2.61
CA ASP A 80 -17.83 12.33 -1.68
C ASP A 80 -16.65 11.86 -0.82
N LEU A 81 -15.52 12.53 -1.00
CA LEU A 81 -14.29 12.28 -0.25
C LEU A 81 -13.92 13.44 0.68
N SER A 82 -14.83 14.41 0.87
CA SER A 82 -14.54 15.66 1.59
C SER A 82 -14.16 15.45 3.05
N ASN A 83 -14.70 14.40 3.69
CA ASN A 83 -14.41 14.00 5.07
C ASN A 83 -13.52 12.74 5.14
N ILE A 84 -12.94 12.28 4.04
CA ILE A 84 -12.08 11.08 4.04
C ILE A 84 -10.63 11.49 4.23
N ALA A 85 -10.06 11.08 5.36
CA ALA A 85 -8.67 11.37 5.72
C ALA A 85 -7.71 10.29 5.18
N GLN A 86 -8.14 9.03 5.12
CA GLN A 86 -7.30 7.92 4.69
C GLN A 86 -8.11 6.90 3.89
N ILE A 87 -7.42 6.23 2.95
CA ILE A 87 -7.95 5.06 2.25
C ILE A 87 -6.95 3.92 2.43
N LYS A 88 -7.39 2.85 3.10
CA LYS A 88 -6.63 1.61 3.24
C LYS A 88 -7.19 0.57 2.30
N MET A 89 -6.32 -0.08 1.54
CA MET A 89 -6.66 -1.26 0.75
C MET A 89 -6.21 -2.50 1.52
N PHE A 90 -7.08 -3.49 1.60
CA PHE A 90 -6.78 -4.79 2.18
C PHE A 90 -6.88 -5.86 1.09
N LEU A 91 -5.91 -6.77 1.08
CA LEU A 91 -5.83 -7.86 0.12
C LEU A 91 -5.71 -9.19 0.83
N GLN A 92 -6.68 -10.05 0.58
CA GLN A 92 -6.74 -11.40 1.11
C GLN A 92 -6.48 -12.39 -0.02
N ILE A 93 -5.62 -13.36 0.27
CA ILE A 93 -5.36 -14.50 -0.59
C ILE A 93 -5.93 -15.71 0.13
N ASP A 94 -6.91 -16.35 -0.47
CA ASP A 94 -7.40 -17.64 -0.04
C ASP A 94 -6.83 -18.75 -0.92
N CYS A 95 -6.24 -19.74 -0.26
CA CYS A 95 -5.72 -20.94 -0.87
C CYS A 95 -6.80 -22.03 -0.73
N PRO A 96 -7.44 -22.48 -1.84
CA PRO A 96 -8.46 -23.51 -1.78
C PRO A 96 -7.95 -24.81 -1.15
N SER A 97 -8.86 -25.66 -0.64
CA SER A 97 -8.48 -26.99 -0.12
C SER A 97 -7.86 -27.90 -1.19
N SER A 98 -8.10 -27.61 -2.47
CA SER A 98 -7.43 -28.26 -3.62
C SER A 98 -5.99 -27.78 -3.87
N GLY A 99 -5.53 -26.76 -3.15
CA GLY A 99 -4.25 -26.08 -3.34
C GLY A 99 -4.36 -24.81 -4.19
N CYS A 100 -3.38 -23.92 -4.01
CA CYS A 100 -3.09 -22.70 -4.78
C CYS A 100 -1.68 -22.82 -5.38
N ASP A 101 -1.19 -21.79 -6.08
CA ASP A 101 0.20 -21.80 -6.55
C ASP A 101 1.17 -21.84 -5.37
N ASP A 102 2.07 -22.81 -5.38
CA ASP A 102 2.95 -23.09 -4.25
C ASP A 102 4.12 -22.10 -4.16
N TRP A 103 4.29 -21.23 -5.17
CA TRP A 103 5.38 -20.27 -5.30
C TRP A 103 5.03 -18.86 -4.81
N ASP A 104 6.06 -18.11 -4.43
CA ASP A 104 6.00 -16.70 -4.09
C ASP A 104 6.01 -15.83 -5.37
N ARG A 105 4.82 -15.44 -5.81
CA ARG A 105 4.61 -14.71 -7.07
C ARG A 105 4.59 -13.22 -6.86
N PHE A 106 5.18 -12.50 -7.82
CA PHE A 106 4.90 -11.08 -7.99
C PHE A 106 3.41 -10.86 -8.24
N ALA A 107 2.84 -9.86 -7.57
CA ALA A 107 1.46 -9.49 -7.76
C ALA A 107 1.23 -8.01 -7.48
N ASN A 108 0.22 -7.43 -8.13
CA ASN A 108 -0.14 -6.04 -7.90
C ASN A 108 -1.62 -5.73 -8.14
N VAL A 109 -2.05 -4.62 -7.53
CA VAL A 109 -3.34 -3.98 -7.75
C VAL A 109 -3.09 -2.65 -8.46
N LYS A 110 -3.88 -2.38 -9.50
CA LYS A 110 -3.81 -1.13 -10.26
C LYS A 110 -5.17 -0.47 -10.35
N VAL A 111 -5.17 0.86 -10.39
CA VAL A 111 -6.34 1.69 -10.73
C VAL A 111 -6.12 2.30 -12.10
N LYS A 112 -7.18 2.39 -12.91
CA LYS A 112 -7.10 3.05 -14.20
C LYS A 112 -7.24 4.56 -14.02
N ASP A 113 -6.29 5.31 -14.55
CA ASP A 113 -6.48 6.73 -14.75
C ASP A 113 -7.34 6.96 -16.00
N VAL A 114 -8.53 7.54 -15.84
CA VAL A 114 -9.50 7.71 -16.94
C VAL A 114 -9.00 8.73 -17.98
N GLU A 115 -8.20 9.71 -17.55
CA GLU A 115 -7.72 10.78 -18.43
C GLU A 115 -6.64 10.29 -19.40
N SER A 116 -5.63 9.56 -18.90
CA SER A 116 -4.55 9.01 -19.72
C SER A 116 -4.87 7.62 -20.29
N GLY A 117 -5.77 6.87 -19.66
CA GLY A 117 -6.01 5.45 -19.94
C GLY A 117 -4.98 4.50 -19.31
N ASN A 118 -3.98 5.03 -18.59
CA ASN A 118 -2.91 4.24 -17.99
C ASN A 118 -3.37 3.52 -16.71
N TRP A 119 -2.67 2.44 -16.36
CA TRP A 119 -2.90 1.69 -15.12
C TRP A 119 -1.86 2.06 -14.07
N TYR A 120 -2.27 2.75 -13.00
CA TYR A 120 -1.39 3.13 -11.90
C TYR A 120 -1.36 2.02 -10.85
N GLU A 121 -0.17 1.52 -10.51
CA GLU A 121 0.06 0.55 -9.45
C GLU A 121 -0.14 1.19 -8.07
N ILE A 122 -1.20 0.78 -7.37
CA ILE A 122 -1.56 1.34 -6.06
C ILE A 122 -1.00 0.50 -4.91
N GLY A 123 -0.74 -0.78 -5.16
CA GLY A 123 -0.09 -1.70 -4.23
C GLY A 123 0.54 -2.90 -4.95
N ARG A 124 1.67 -3.36 -4.43
CA ARG A 124 2.39 -4.54 -4.90
C ARG A 124 2.70 -5.45 -3.73
N TYR A 125 2.61 -6.75 -3.94
CA TYR A 125 2.91 -7.75 -2.94
C TYR A 125 3.56 -8.97 -3.58
N ILE A 126 4.16 -9.80 -2.74
CA ILE A 126 4.61 -11.13 -3.12
C ILE A 126 3.69 -12.14 -2.42
N THR A 127 3.10 -13.08 -3.17
CA THR A 127 2.26 -14.13 -2.57
C THR A 127 3.10 -14.95 -1.57
N PRO A 128 2.51 -15.50 -0.51
CA PRO A 128 3.20 -16.44 0.35
C PRO A 128 3.39 -17.79 -0.37
N TYR A 129 4.44 -18.52 -0.03
CA TYR A 129 4.58 -19.90 -0.49
C TYR A 129 3.52 -20.82 0.14
N TRP A 130 2.92 -21.72 -0.64
CA TRP A 130 2.05 -22.83 -0.19
C TRP A 130 0.74 -22.47 0.54
N THR A 131 0.50 -21.20 0.85
CA THR A 131 -0.60 -20.74 1.71
C THR A 131 -1.18 -19.44 1.19
N GLY A 132 -2.27 -18.98 1.82
CA GLY A 132 -2.80 -17.64 1.65
C GLY A 132 -2.40 -16.70 2.79
N THR A 133 -3.16 -15.63 2.97
CA THR A 133 -2.92 -14.60 4.01
C THR A 133 -3.80 -14.79 5.25
N GLN A 134 -4.34 -15.98 5.48
CA GLN A 134 -5.36 -16.22 6.52
C GLN A 134 -4.84 -16.06 7.96
N GLN A 135 -3.53 -15.95 8.16
CA GLN A 135 -2.95 -15.58 9.46
C GLN A 135 -3.10 -14.08 9.78
N LEU A 136 -3.56 -13.27 8.82
CA LEU A 136 -3.87 -11.86 8.97
C LEU A 136 -5.38 -11.67 8.94
N ASP A 137 -5.96 -11.12 10.01
CA ASP A 137 -7.41 -10.95 10.15
C ASP A 137 -8.07 -10.22 8.96
N ARG A 138 -7.34 -9.28 8.37
CA ARG A 138 -7.80 -8.47 7.23
C ARG A 138 -7.03 -8.73 5.93
N GLY A 139 -5.99 -9.56 5.93
CA GLY A 139 -5.05 -9.71 4.81
C GLY A 139 -3.91 -8.69 4.84
N LEU A 140 -3.23 -8.51 3.71
CA LEU A 140 -2.17 -7.52 3.52
C LEU A 140 -2.77 -6.12 3.44
N GLU A 141 -2.21 -5.17 4.20
CA GLU A 141 -2.66 -3.78 4.24
C GLU A 141 -1.77 -2.88 3.38
N PHE A 142 -2.40 -1.96 2.65
CA PHE A 142 -1.73 -0.92 1.87
C PHE A 142 -2.38 0.44 2.15
N ASP A 143 -1.56 1.47 2.40
CA ASP A 143 -2.05 2.84 2.33
C ASP A 143 -2.07 3.31 0.87
N VAL A 144 -3.26 3.57 0.36
CA VAL A 144 -3.51 4.01 -1.02
C VAL A 144 -4.12 5.42 -1.08
N THR A 145 -4.01 6.18 0.01
CA THR A 145 -4.58 7.54 0.14
C THR A 145 -4.07 8.50 -0.94
N ASP A 146 -2.83 8.32 -1.39
CA ASP A 146 -2.23 9.11 -2.48
C ASP A 146 -3.01 9.03 -3.81
N PHE A 147 -3.78 7.96 -4.01
CA PHE A 147 -4.61 7.73 -5.20
C PHE A 147 -6.08 8.09 -4.99
N LYS A 148 -6.44 8.81 -3.91
CA LYS A 148 -7.84 9.09 -3.57
C LYS A 148 -8.64 9.75 -4.71
N SER A 149 -8.00 10.60 -5.51
CA SER A 149 -8.64 11.25 -6.66
C SER A 149 -8.98 10.30 -7.81
N LEU A 150 -8.42 9.09 -7.82
CA LEU A 150 -8.73 8.01 -8.76
C LEU A 150 -9.66 6.95 -8.13
N LEU A 151 -9.81 6.93 -6.80
CA LEU A 151 -10.59 5.96 -6.04
C LEU A 151 -11.95 6.54 -5.63
N THR A 152 -12.67 7.13 -6.58
CA THR A 152 -13.95 7.79 -6.35
C THR A 152 -14.95 7.54 -7.49
N GLY A 153 -16.22 7.33 -7.15
CA GLY A 153 -17.27 7.06 -8.14
C GLY A 153 -17.08 5.70 -8.84
N ALA A 154 -17.22 5.67 -10.17
CA ALA A 154 -17.02 4.45 -10.96
C ALA A 154 -15.54 4.26 -11.27
N VAL A 155 -14.92 3.23 -10.68
CA VAL A 155 -13.48 2.98 -10.72
C VAL A 155 -13.18 1.66 -11.38
N GLU A 156 -12.35 1.67 -12.43
CA GLU A 156 -11.79 0.45 -13.01
C GLU A 156 -10.55 0.02 -12.22
N LEU A 157 -10.59 -1.18 -11.64
CA LEU A 157 -9.46 -1.79 -10.95
C LEU A 157 -8.96 -3.01 -11.73
N ARG A 158 -7.66 -3.28 -11.63
CA ARG A 158 -7.00 -4.48 -12.14
C ARG A 158 -6.24 -5.16 -11.00
N ILE A 159 -6.45 -6.46 -10.86
CA ILE A 159 -5.60 -7.33 -10.03
C ILE A 159 -4.78 -8.24 -10.95
N TYR A 160 -3.53 -8.48 -10.61
CA TYR A 160 -2.63 -9.38 -11.34
C TYR A 160 -1.77 -10.20 -10.39
N ILE A 161 -1.55 -11.48 -10.72
CA ILE A 161 -0.53 -12.34 -10.12
C ILE A 161 0.25 -13.00 -11.26
N GLU A 162 1.58 -13.01 -11.16
CA GLU A 162 2.48 -13.72 -12.07
C GLU A 162 2.48 -15.25 -11.82
N ASN A 163 1.28 -15.83 -11.72
CA ASN A 163 1.03 -17.25 -11.51
C ASN A 163 1.19 -18.00 -12.83
N TRP A 164 1.91 -19.12 -12.84
CA TRP A 164 2.18 -19.91 -14.05
C TRP A 164 1.60 -21.33 -13.99
N THR A 165 0.64 -21.54 -13.09
CA THR A 165 -0.02 -22.83 -12.83
C THR A 165 -1.53 -22.72 -13.01
N ASP A 166 -2.21 -23.85 -13.16
CA ASP A 166 -3.68 -23.90 -13.16
C ASP A 166 -4.30 -23.87 -11.75
N LYS A 167 -3.46 -23.80 -10.70
CA LYS A 167 -3.89 -23.65 -9.31
C LYS A 167 -4.16 -22.17 -9.04
N ALA A 168 -5.43 -21.84 -8.92
CA ALA A 168 -5.86 -20.47 -8.71
C ALA A 168 -5.65 -19.98 -7.27
N ASP A 169 -5.12 -18.77 -7.16
CA ASP A 169 -5.23 -17.96 -5.95
C ASP A 169 -6.60 -17.27 -5.95
N LEU A 170 -7.34 -17.35 -4.84
CA LEU A 170 -8.63 -16.66 -4.71
C LEU A 170 -8.42 -15.32 -4.00
N ILE A 171 -8.59 -14.23 -4.75
CA ILE A 171 -8.26 -12.89 -4.25
C ILE A 171 -9.51 -12.13 -3.84
N THR A 172 -9.51 -11.63 -2.62
CA THR A 172 -10.48 -10.63 -2.14
C THR A 172 -9.75 -9.32 -1.88
N VAL A 173 -10.27 -8.22 -2.44
CA VAL A 173 -9.75 -6.87 -2.23
C VAL A 173 -10.87 -5.99 -1.76
N ASP A 174 -10.63 -5.21 -0.72
CA ASP A 174 -11.57 -4.23 -0.23
C ASP A 174 -10.86 -2.98 0.29
N PHE A 175 -11.62 -1.90 0.44
CA PHE A 175 -11.11 -0.59 0.78
C PHE A 175 -11.85 -0.02 1.99
N ASP A 176 -11.10 0.40 3.00
CA ASP A 176 -11.60 1.18 4.12
C ASP A 176 -11.38 2.67 3.84
N TYR A 177 -12.48 3.41 3.70
CA TYR A 177 -12.51 4.86 3.63
C TYR A 177 -12.75 5.41 5.03
N ILE A 178 -11.68 5.95 5.62
CA ILE A 178 -11.64 6.34 7.03
C ILE A 178 -11.93 7.83 7.13
N GLU A 179 -13.02 8.18 7.80
CA GLU A 179 -13.41 9.55 8.04
C GLU A 179 -12.43 10.27 8.97
N GLY A 180 -12.24 11.56 8.73
CA GLY A 180 -11.44 12.45 9.56
C GLY A 180 -11.24 13.80 8.88
N THR A 181 -10.24 14.54 9.36
CA THR A 181 -9.80 15.78 8.69
C THR A 181 -8.63 15.44 7.77
N PRO A 182 -8.81 15.43 6.43
CA PRO A 182 -7.69 15.23 5.53
C PRO A 182 -6.66 16.36 5.68
N ASP A 183 -5.38 16.06 5.50
CA ASP A 183 -4.32 17.07 5.48
C ASP A 183 -4.57 18.14 4.40
N TYR A 184 -5.13 17.71 3.26
CA TYR A 184 -5.60 18.53 2.17
C TYR A 184 -6.87 17.92 1.54
N PRO A 185 -7.88 18.75 1.20
CA PRO A 185 -9.06 18.27 0.52
C PRO A 185 -8.76 17.72 -0.89
N TYR A 186 -7.81 18.31 -1.63
CA TYR A 186 -7.55 17.95 -3.03
C TYR A 186 -6.17 17.34 -3.23
N TYR A 187 -6.15 16.20 -3.93
CA TYR A 187 -4.94 15.47 -4.31
C TYR A 187 -4.95 15.25 -5.81
N ALA A 188 -3.78 15.27 -6.45
CA ALA A 188 -3.61 14.78 -7.81
C ALA A 188 -2.31 13.98 -7.91
N VAL A 189 -2.31 13.00 -8.82
CA VAL A 189 -1.20 12.05 -8.97
C VAL A 189 -0.92 11.79 -10.44
N SER A 190 0.36 11.72 -10.80
CA SER A 190 0.84 11.35 -12.13
C SER A 190 1.94 10.31 -12.04
N GLU A 191 1.94 9.36 -12.97
CA GLU A 191 3.01 8.37 -13.10
C GLU A 191 4.27 9.02 -13.67
N VAL A 192 5.40 8.82 -12.96
CA VAL A 192 6.74 9.21 -13.39
C VAL A 192 7.43 8.02 -14.06
N LEU A 193 7.43 6.86 -13.40
CA LEU A 193 7.97 5.60 -13.93
C LEU A 193 6.92 4.48 -13.84
N GLY A 194 6.80 3.69 -14.92
CA GLY A 194 5.73 2.71 -15.12
C GLY A 194 6.19 1.27 -15.42
N TYR A 195 7.35 0.83 -14.91
CA TYR A 195 7.96 -0.47 -15.23
C TYR A 195 7.54 -1.57 -14.25
N HIS A 196 6.24 -1.83 -14.18
CA HIS A 196 5.61 -2.65 -13.13
C HIS A 196 4.58 -3.65 -13.67
N ILE A 197 4.75 -4.13 -14.90
CA ILE A 197 3.82 -5.11 -15.49
C ILE A 197 3.91 -6.45 -14.74
N ASN A 198 5.12 -6.97 -14.59
CA ASN A 198 5.47 -8.18 -13.83
C ASN A 198 6.92 -8.06 -13.33
N SER A 199 7.47 -9.13 -12.73
CA SER A 199 8.81 -9.08 -12.14
C SER A 199 9.95 -8.94 -13.14
N ILE A 200 9.82 -9.52 -14.34
CA ILE A 200 10.88 -9.57 -15.37
C ILE A 200 10.75 -8.50 -16.46
N ASP A 201 9.59 -7.85 -16.57
CA ASP A 201 9.36 -6.64 -17.36
C ASP A 201 9.85 -5.36 -16.64
N GLY A 202 10.44 -5.54 -15.45
CA GLY A 202 11.19 -4.50 -14.76
C GLY A 202 12.43 -4.07 -15.53
N VAL A 203 13.06 -3.01 -15.06
CA VAL A 203 14.27 -2.46 -15.69
C VAL A 203 15.43 -3.46 -15.53
N PRO A 204 16.10 -3.88 -16.62
CA PRO A 204 17.26 -4.77 -16.52
C PRO A 204 18.37 -4.15 -15.66
N TYR A 205 18.95 -4.94 -14.75
CA TYR A 205 19.97 -4.48 -13.81
C TYR A 205 21.34 -5.08 -14.13
N GLY A 206 22.36 -4.22 -14.15
CA GLY A 206 23.75 -4.58 -14.44
C GLY A 206 24.06 -4.92 -15.89
N VAL A 207 23.17 -4.57 -16.81
CA VAL A 207 23.36 -4.69 -18.27
C VAL A 207 22.88 -3.41 -18.96
N PRO A 208 23.41 -3.05 -20.14
CA PRO A 208 22.88 -1.94 -20.92
C PRO A 208 21.41 -2.15 -21.31
N HIS A 209 20.60 -1.09 -21.25
CA HIS A 209 19.19 -1.11 -21.63
C HIS A 209 18.75 0.23 -22.23
N SER A 210 17.56 0.27 -22.81
CA SER A 210 16.95 1.47 -23.40
C SER A 210 15.74 2.00 -22.61
N PHE A 211 15.50 1.47 -21.41
CA PHE A 211 14.48 2.00 -20.51
C PHE A 211 14.82 3.43 -20.13
N ASP A 212 13.80 4.30 -20.18
CA ASP A 212 13.95 5.69 -19.82
C ASP A 212 13.65 5.89 -18.34
N LEU A 213 14.68 6.21 -17.57
CA LEU A 213 14.61 6.44 -16.13
C LEU A 213 14.64 7.93 -15.79
N ASP A 214 14.72 8.79 -16.81
CA ASP A 214 14.77 10.22 -16.72
C ASP A 214 13.41 10.80 -17.15
N LYS A 215 12.93 11.80 -16.41
CA LYS A 215 11.67 12.51 -16.73
C LYS A 215 11.78 13.98 -16.41
N SER A 216 11.07 14.80 -17.17
CA SER A 216 10.74 16.17 -16.76
C SER A 216 9.39 16.19 -16.05
N VAL A 217 9.35 16.76 -14.84
CA VAL A 217 8.12 16.87 -14.04
C VAL A 217 7.83 18.34 -13.80
N SER A 218 6.62 18.80 -14.11
CA SER A 218 6.14 20.14 -13.78
C SER A 218 5.00 20.09 -12.76
N ILE A 219 5.13 20.91 -11.71
CA ILE A 219 4.24 20.95 -10.56
C ILE A 219 3.25 22.13 -10.69
N PRO A 220 1.94 21.92 -10.43
CA PRO A 220 0.95 23.00 -10.46
C PRO A 220 1.29 24.16 -9.52
N ALA A 221 0.94 25.38 -9.92
CA ALA A 221 1.26 26.60 -9.17
C ALA A 221 0.58 26.71 -7.79
N ASN A 222 -0.53 25.98 -7.58
CA ASN A 222 -1.26 25.96 -6.32
C ASN A 222 -0.94 24.71 -5.46
N ALA A 223 0.11 23.95 -5.78
CA ALA A 223 0.57 22.86 -4.93
C ALA A 223 1.07 23.39 -3.57
N GLU A 224 0.62 22.77 -2.49
CA GLU A 224 1.03 23.09 -1.12
C GLU A 224 1.91 21.99 -0.52
N SER A 225 1.80 20.77 -1.05
CA SER A 225 2.68 19.65 -0.74
C SER A 225 2.96 18.86 -2.01
N THR A 226 4.21 18.40 -2.14
CA THR A 226 4.65 17.50 -3.22
C THR A 226 5.48 16.40 -2.60
N HIS A 227 5.23 15.16 -3.01
CA HIS A 227 6.07 14.01 -2.66
C HIS A 227 6.12 13.00 -3.81
N LEU A 228 7.15 12.16 -3.80
CA LEU A 228 7.21 10.98 -4.66
C LEU A 228 6.73 9.77 -3.87
N ARG A 229 6.04 8.85 -4.56
CA ARG A 229 5.69 7.53 -4.05
C ARG A 229 6.33 6.49 -4.96
N THR A 230 7.26 5.71 -4.42
CA THR A 230 7.96 4.65 -5.18
C THR A 230 7.67 3.27 -4.61
N VAL A 231 7.42 2.29 -5.48
CA VAL A 231 7.42 0.86 -5.16
C VAL A 231 8.40 0.15 -6.07
N ILE A 232 9.36 -0.55 -5.48
CA ILE A 232 10.45 -1.22 -6.19
C ILE A 232 10.73 -2.59 -5.56
N SER A 233 10.93 -3.61 -6.40
CA SER A 233 11.28 -4.97 -5.99
C SER A 233 12.21 -5.60 -7.02
N GLY A 234 13.33 -6.17 -6.55
CA GLY A 234 14.31 -6.85 -7.39
C GLY A 234 13.95 -8.32 -7.64
N TRP A 235 14.22 -8.79 -8.85
CA TRP A 235 14.09 -10.19 -9.28
C TRP A 235 15.40 -10.72 -9.82
N GLY A 236 15.61 -12.03 -9.66
CA GLY A 236 16.73 -12.76 -10.24
C GLY A 236 17.84 -13.08 -9.27
N HIS A 237 18.71 -13.98 -9.72
CA HIS A 237 19.87 -14.48 -8.99
C HIS A 237 21.13 -14.43 -9.86
N ALA A 238 21.28 -13.35 -10.63
CA ALA A 238 22.43 -13.07 -11.46
C ALA A 238 23.71 -12.81 -10.66
N THR A 239 24.84 -13.14 -11.28
CA THR A 239 26.19 -13.05 -10.74
C THR A 239 26.95 -11.86 -11.34
N PRO A 240 28.02 -11.35 -10.68
CA PRO A 240 28.64 -11.83 -9.45
C PRO A 240 27.81 -11.51 -8.20
N ALA A 241 27.77 -12.45 -7.27
CA ALA A 241 27.03 -12.32 -6.00
C ALA A 241 27.84 -11.57 -4.94
N ASP A 242 27.14 -10.82 -4.09
CA ASP A 242 27.70 -10.22 -2.88
C ASP A 242 27.80 -11.30 -1.79
N GLY A 243 28.91 -12.02 -1.76
CA GLY A 243 29.01 -13.26 -0.99
C GLY A 243 28.05 -14.31 -1.56
N SER A 244 27.03 -14.71 -0.80
CA SER A 244 26.00 -15.66 -1.24
C SER A 244 24.71 -14.98 -1.72
N ARG A 245 24.73 -13.67 -2.00
CA ARG A 245 23.55 -12.87 -2.35
C ARG A 245 23.63 -12.37 -3.80
N PRO A 246 23.08 -13.12 -4.77
CA PRO A 246 23.05 -12.68 -6.15
C PRO A 246 21.96 -11.63 -6.42
N CYS A 247 22.05 -10.91 -7.55
CA CYS A 247 21.15 -9.81 -7.86
C CYS A 247 19.96 -10.20 -8.76
N ALA A 248 18.80 -9.54 -8.70
CA ALA A 248 18.45 -8.41 -7.81
C ALA A 248 17.56 -8.85 -6.61
N GLU A 249 17.21 -10.13 -6.49
CA GLU A 249 16.37 -10.61 -5.38
C GLU A 249 17.11 -10.55 -4.03
N TRP A 250 18.41 -10.87 -4.01
CA TRP A 250 19.12 -11.12 -2.75
C TRP A 250 20.14 -10.05 -2.39
N CYS A 251 20.76 -9.43 -3.39
CA CYS A 251 21.83 -8.46 -3.19
C CYS A 251 21.25 -7.13 -2.66
N TYR A 252 21.73 -6.70 -1.49
CA TYR A 252 21.26 -5.43 -0.91
C TYR A 252 21.86 -4.26 -1.68
N ARG A 253 21.02 -3.30 -2.04
CA ARG A 253 21.41 -2.12 -2.81
C ARG A 253 20.79 -0.86 -2.24
N THR A 254 21.35 0.29 -2.55
CA THR A 254 20.85 1.62 -2.22
C THR A 254 20.78 2.44 -3.49
N HIS A 255 19.59 2.51 -4.09
CA HIS A 255 19.37 3.32 -5.28
C HIS A 255 19.11 4.79 -4.89
N ASN A 256 19.32 5.72 -5.80
CA ASN A 256 19.10 7.14 -5.56
C ASN A 256 18.01 7.70 -6.48
N VAL A 257 17.28 8.69 -5.97
CA VAL A 257 16.44 9.55 -6.80
C VAL A 257 17.15 10.88 -6.94
N LEU A 258 17.48 11.23 -8.17
CA LEU A 258 18.14 12.47 -8.53
C LEU A 258 17.09 13.49 -8.95
N ILE A 259 17.17 14.69 -8.37
CA ILE A 259 16.35 15.83 -8.73
C ILE A 259 17.28 16.91 -9.29
N ASN A 260 17.06 17.33 -10.52
CA ASN A 260 17.95 18.26 -11.25
C ASN A 260 19.41 17.76 -11.31
N GLY A 261 19.59 16.45 -11.47
CA GLY A 261 20.90 15.78 -11.55
C GLY A 261 21.63 15.64 -10.22
N SER A 262 21.02 16.03 -9.09
CA SER A 262 21.61 15.87 -7.75
C SER A 262 20.83 14.83 -6.95
N GLY A 263 21.53 13.89 -6.31
CA GLY A 263 20.91 12.90 -5.43
C GLY A 263 20.18 13.58 -4.27
N MET A 264 18.86 13.42 -4.22
CA MET A 264 17.99 14.05 -3.21
C MET A 264 17.39 13.03 -2.26
N PHE A 265 16.99 11.86 -2.77
CA PHE A 265 16.43 10.77 -1.98
C PHE A 265 17.19 9.47 -2.23
N SER A 266 17.06 8.54 -1.28
CA SER A 266 17.79 7.28 -1.30
C SER A 266 16.92 6.13 -0.85
N HIS A 267 16.97 5.02 -1.59
CA HIS A 267 16.13 3.86 -1.41
C HIS A 267 16.98 2.63 -1.09
N TYR A 268 17.10 2.32 0.21
CA TYR A 268 17.77 1.11 0.67
C TYR A 268 16.88 -0.13 0.49
N MET A 269 17.34 -1.09 -0.30
CA MET A 269 16.81 -2.44 -0.48
C MET A 269 17.49 -3.40 0.50
N GLY A 270 17.17 -3.22 1.79
CA GLY A 270 17.75 -4.01 2.88
C GLY A 270 16.90 -5.19 3.34
N PRO A 271 17.34 -5.90 4.39
CA PRO A 271 16.53 -6.90 5.07
C PRO A 271 15.29 -6.28 5.70
N LEU A 272 14.15 -6.96 5.60
CA LEU A 272 12.90 -6.56 6.26
C LEU A 272 12.56 -7.42 7.48
N GLY A 273 13.34 -8.48 7.73
CA GLY A 273 13.08 -9.46 8.78
C GLY A 273 12.06 -10.51 8.36
N CYS A 274 12.23 -11.12 7.18
CA CYS A 274 11.24 -12.07 6.62
C CYS A 274 10.93 -13.26 7.54
N ALA A 275 11.89 -13.70 8.35
CA ALA A 275 11.67 -14.76 9.36
C ALA A 275 10.64 -14.40 10.45
N ALA A 276 10.34 -13.11 10.64
CA ALA A 276 9.34 -12.61 11.57
C ALA A 276 7.98 -12.32 10.89
N ASN A 277 7.80 -12.72 9.62
CA ASN A 277 6.54 -12.52 8.91
C ASN A 277 5.38 -13.20 9.67
N PRO A 278 4.29 -12.48 10.00
CA PRO A 278 3.10 -13.07 10.61
C PRO A 278 2.47 -14.19 9.78
N VAL A 279 2.57 -14.13 8.45
CA VAL A 279 2.29 -15.24 7.53
C VAL A 279 3.47 -16.22 7.58
N SER A 280 3.52 -16.99 8.67
CA SER A 280 4.61 -17.88 9.07
C SER A 280 4.39 -19.35 8.68
N ASN A 281 3.22 -19.72 8.18
CA ASN A 281 2.88 -21.09 7.78
C ASN A 281 3.30 -21.44 6.33
N GLN A 282 4.36 -20.82 5.81
CA GLN A 282 4.82 -20.92 4.42
C GLN A 282 5.74 -22.14 4.12
N ASN A 283 5.95 -23.03 5.09
CA ASN A 283 6.79 -24.23 4.89
C ASN A 283 6.12 -25.21 3.91
N PRO A 284 6.88 -25.87 3.01
CA PRO A 284 8.35 -25.94 2.95
C PRO A 284 9.04 -24.85 2.09
N GLY A 285 8.35 -23.76 1.73
CA GLY A 285 8.92 -22.67 0.95
C GLY A 285 10.11 -21.98 1.64
N ASN A 286 11.00 -21.37 0.86
CA ASN A 286 12.19 -20.68 1.38
C ASN A 286 11.84 -19.25 1.83
N TRP A 287 10.91 -19.09 2.77
CA TRP A 287 10.29 -17.79 3.11
C TRP A 287 11.10 -16.95 4.11
N GLN A 288 11.90 -17.58 4.96
CA GLN A 288 12.59 -16.91 6.08
C GLN A 288 13.77 -16.01 5.69
N PRO A 289 14.61 -16.36 4.69
CA PRO A 289 15.74 -15.52 4.32
C PRO A 289 15.32 -14.16 3.74
N ASP A 290 15.96 -13.10 4.21
CA ASP A 290 15.72 -11.74 3.73
C ASP A 290 16.13 -11.54 2.27
N ARG A 291 15.17 -11.06 1.47
CA ARG A 291 15.41 -10.50 0.14
C ARG A 291 15.75 -9.01 0.26
N ALA A 292 16.19 -8.43 -0.84
CA ALA A 292 16.51 -7.01 -0.94
C ALA A 292 15.23 -6.17 -1.04
N GLY A 293 14.71 -5.74 0.12
CA GLY A 293 13.58 -4.81 0.20
C GLY A 293 12.19 -5.44 0.06
N TRP A 294 12.05 -6.76 0.14
CA TRP A 294 10.75 -7.45 0.14
C TRP A 294 10.82 -8.81 0.87
N CYS A 295 9.66 -9.42 1.13
CA CYS A 295 9.53 -10.78 1.67
C CYS A 295 8.37 -11.53 1.01
N PRO A 296 8.46 -12.86 0.85
CA PRO A 296 7.32 -13.70 0.48
C PRO A 296 6.16 -13.55 1.48
N GLY A 297 4.94 -13.40 0.98
CA GLY A 297 3.75 -13.20 1.81
C GLY A 297 3.65 -11.83 2.47
N MET A 298 4.23 -10.79 1.87
CA MET A 298 4.19 -9.41 2.37
C MET A 298 3.92 -8.41 1.24
N ALA A 299 3.38 -7.25 1.63
CA ALA A 299 3.37 -6.06 0.78
C ALA A 299 4.81 -5.60 0.51
N VAL A 300 5.09 -5.19 -0.72
CA VAL A 300 6.34 -4.50 -1.06
C VAL A 300 6.23 -3.07 -0.52
N PRO A 301 7.23 -2.56 0.23
CA PRO A 301 7.12 -1.25 0.87
C PRO A 301 6.94 -0.11 -0.14
N ALA A 302 5.99 0.78 0.14
CA ALA A 302 5.90 2.07 -0.51
C ALA A 302 6.87 3.06 0.15
N ARG A 303 7.72 3.69 -0.67
CA ARG A 303 8.71 4.68 -0.26
C ARG A 303 8.15 6.07 -0.56
N ILE A 304 8.09 6.92 0.47
CA ILE A 304 7.50 8.26 0.38
C ILE A 304 8.60 9.29 0.56
N ASP A 305 8.90 10.01 -0.50
CA ASP A 305 9.93 11.05 -0.53
C ASP A 305 9.27 12.43 -0.57
N ALA A 306 9.12 13.04 0.60
CA ALA A 306 8.56 14.38 0.71
C ALA A 306 9.60 15.45 0.33
N PHE A 307 9.23 16.37 -0.55
CA PHE A 307 10.07 17.53 -0.83
C PHE A 307 10.03 18.51 0.35
N GLY A 308 11.18 19.13 0.66
CA GLY A 308 11.26 20.14 1.72
C GLY A 308 10.49 21.44 1.42
N SER A 309 10.04 21.63 0.18
CA SER A 309 9.17 22.72 -0.26
C SER A 309 8.01 22.14 -1.08
N SER A 310 6.95 22.92 -1.34
CA SER A 310 5.82 22.46 -2.14
C SER A 310 6.16 22.24 -3.61
N MET A 311 7.32 22.73 -4.10
CA MET A 311 7.70 22.73 -5.51
C MET A 311 6.69 23.47 -6.44
N ALA A 312 5.79 24.28 -5.88
CA ALA A 312 4.69 24.91 -6.62
C ALA A 312 5.16 25.74 -7.82
N GLY A 313 4.56 25.48 -8.98
CA GLY A 313 4.83 26.23 -10.22
C GLY A 313 6.24 26.03 -10.79
N SER A 314 7.02 25.10 -10.22
CA SER A 314 8.34 24.75 -10.69
C SER A 314 8.31 23.51 -11.59
N ALA A 315 9.39 23.31 -12.32
CA ALA A 315 9.69 22.07 -13.01
C ALA A 315 11.05 21.54 -12.56
N PHE A 316 11.22 20.23 -12.55
CA PHE A 316 12.49 19.57 -12.25
C PHE A 316 12.71 18.38 -13.16
N THR A 317 13.98 18.01 -13.36
CA THR A 317 14.29 16.69 -13.91
C THR A 317 14.35 15.66 -12.78
N PHE A 318 13.76 14.52 -13.01
CA PHE A 318 13.81 13.34 -12.18
C PHE A 318 14.68 12.31 -12.87
N ALA A 319 15.52 11.59 -12.12
CA ALA A 319 16.15 10.37 -12.58
C ALA A 319 16.17 9.32 -11.46
N TYR A 320 15.87 8.07 -11.80
CA TYR A 320 16.02 6.94 -10.88
C TYR A 320 17.34 6.21 -11.15
N ASP A 321 18.31 6.40 -10.25
CA ASP A 321 19.67 5.93 -10.40
C ASP A 321 19.90 4.66 -9.59
N PHE A 322 20.08 3.53 -10.28
CA PHE A 322 20.38 2.28 -9.60
C PHE A 322 21.86 2.24 -9.18
N GLU A 323 22.14 1.88 -7.91
CA GLU A 323 23.51 1.56 -7.48
C GLU A 323 24.26 0.69 -8.49
N ASP A 324 25.46 1.11 -8.87
CA ASP A 324 26.30 0.45 -9.86
C ASP A 324 26.55 -1.03 -9.54
N TRP A 325 26.27 -1.89 -10.51
CA TRP A 325 26.64 -3.29 -10.51
C TRP A 325 26.73 -3.76 -11.97
N THR A 326 27.46 -4.84 -12.24
CA THR A 326 27.59 -5.40 -13.60
C THR A 326 27.32 -6.88 -13.56
N ASN A 327 26.34 -7.33 -14.34
CA ASN A 327 26.05 -8.74 -14.53
C ASN A 327 27.17 -9.38 -15.35
N ASP A 328 27.77 -10.47 -14.84
CA ASP A 328 28.81 -11.22 -15.53
C ASP A 328 28.25 -12.18 -16.59
N GLY A 329 26.92 -12.33 -16.67
CA GLY A 329 26.21 -13.18 -17.61
C GLY A 329 26.26 -14.67 -17.27
N ASN A 330 26.84 -15.06 -16.14
CA ASN A 330 27.04 -16.47 -15.79
C ASN A 330 25.81 -17.13 -15.14
N ASN A 331 24.83 -16.35 -14.64
CA ASN A 331 23.68 -16.90 -13.93
C ASN A 331 22.35 -16.14 -14.16
N GLY A 332 22.00 -15.89 -15.42
CA GLY A 332 20.70 -15.30 -15.79
C GLY A 332 20.64 -13.78 -15.66
N GLY A 333 19.41 -13.23 -15.70
CA GLY A 333 19.14 -11.80 -15.64
C GLY A 333 18.75 -11.31 -14.25
N ALA A 334 18.84 -9.99 -14.05
CA ALA A 334 18.38 -9.28 -12.87
C ALA A 334 17.49 -8.12 -13.33
N PHE A 335 16.41 -7.86 -12.60
CA PHE A 335 15.43 -6.83 -12.97
C PHE A 335 14.92 -6.09 -11.74
N TYR A 336 14.60 -4.81 -11.89
CA TYR A 336 13.86 -4.03 -10.91
C TYR A 336 12.51 -3.63 -11.48
N ALA A 337 11.44 -4.28 -11.03
CA ALA A 337 10.09 -3.77 -11.26
C ALA A 337 9.92 -2.49 -10.44
N THR A 338 9.56 -1.37 -11.07
CA THR A 338 9.55 -0.05 -10.44
C THR A 338 8.34 0.76 -10.89
N SER A 339 7.59 1.29 -9.93
CA SER A 339 6.60 2.33 -10.15
C SER A 339 6.99 3.55 -9.33
N THR A 340 7.00 4.74 -9.94
CA THR A 340 7.16 6.00 -9.21
C THR A 340 6.05 6.95 -9.62
N TYR A 341 5.41 7.57 -8.64
CA TYR A 341 4.37 8.58 -8.82
C TYR A 341 4.81 9.89 -8.19
N VAL A 342 4.42 11.01 -8.79
CA VAL A 342 4.45 12.32 -8.15
C VAL A 342 3.04 12.66 -7.68
N VAL A 343 2.93 12.99 -6.40
CA VAL A 343 1.67 13.33 -5.74
C VAL A 343 1.73 14.78 -5.29
N VAL A 344 0.69 15.54 -5.60
CA VAL A 344 0.53 16.94 -5.18
C VAL A 344 -0.76 17.12 -4.42
N LYS A 345 -0.72 17.99 -3.41
CA LYS A 345 -1.87 18.28 -2.54
C LYS A 345 -2.11 19.78 -2.43
N SER A 346 -3.37 20.19 -2.26
CA SER A 346 -3.77 21.59 -2.11
C SER A 346 -5.10 21.74 -1.36
N THR A 347 -5.27 22.90 -0.73
CA THR A 347 -6.54 23.36 -0.14
C THR A 347 -7.55 23.84 -1.19
N THR A 348 -7.08 24.04 -2.43
CA THR A 348 -7.90 24.40 -3.59
C THR A 348 -7.88 23.26 -4.62
N PRO A 349 -8.88 23.14 -5.51
CA PRO A 349 -8.85 22.14 -6.58
C PRO A 349 -7.52 22.18 -7.34
N ILE A 350 -6.85 21.04 -7.44
CA ILE A 350 -5.50 20.91 -8.02
C ILE A 350 -5.53 20.01 -9.24
N THR A 351 -4.84 20.43 -10.30
CA THR A 351 -4.64 19.62 -11.50
C THR A 351 -3.49 18.63 -11.30
N LYS A 352 -3.41 17.60 -12.14
CA LYS A 352 -2.28 16.68 -12.12
C LYS A 352 -0.95 17.38 -12.43
N PRO A 353 0.16 16.93 -11.83
CA PRO A 353 1.51 17.23 -12.34
C PRO A 353 1.64 16.73 -13.77
N THR A 354 2.44 17.41 -14.58
CA THR A 354 2.74 16.94 -15.94
C THR A 354 4.08 16.23 -15.93
N VAL A 355 4.16 15.11 -16.63
CA VAL A 355 5.37 14.31 -16.79
C VAL A 355 5.65 14.18 -18.28
N ALA A 356 6.89 14.45 -18.68
CA ALA A 356 7.37 14.33 -20.05
C ALA A 356 8.71 13.57 -20.08
N ASP A 357 9.02 12.98 -21.22
CA ASP A 357 10.32 12.37 -21.51
C ASP A 357 11.42 13.43 -21.68
#